data_AF-A0A3M1W347-F1
#
_entry.id   AF-A0A3M1W347-F1
#
_cell.length_a   1.000
_cell.length_b   1.000
_cell.length_c   1.000
_cell.angle_alpha   90.00
_cell.angle_beta   90.00
_cell.angle_gamma   90.00
#
_symmetry.space_group_name_H-M   'P 1'
#
loop_
_entity.id
_entity.type
_entity.pdbx_description
1 polymer ?
#
loop_
_entity_poly.entity_id
_entity_poly.type
_entity_poly.pdbx_seq_one_letter_code
_entity_poly.pdbx_strand_id
1 'polypeptide(L)'
;MRSSPISSLGEICRRAGRTIRRCLPLLWLAAVLAAQPAAAGEPCGAIVCNVTDSGFVVAWTTDPPVEGHVRYGTDPALLDRTACDVRDGGPPCSLISGTHYVELAHLSPETTYYVQRMENGDPAGPTCAVTTGPALAPGLPETRYGQVFEPDGGTFATGSFVTYEIRRGVGRSALACDLIASVADQGYWSLDRNNVRTRDLSRSFGGRSGDWERHRAYGEGARCAAQIVPYEAPNPAPSMLLGSCPCDPVPVRHPFVTTRTLNKESLGTHLDVRVDLGPDYRPSDIDPRFPIALTVGDGDPIPDESREIRDGVMVVHYPRQVVQDAAPLGEDVPFRIEGLLVDGCDFAGTEGVRVIDEGKPHENAWSEADPSTILDDAERGDVNRLGEGGDGDLGPTVCLPDYLSNYSFTIDSDPDTPGAGSAFFYLYRFCGGTPVCSLGQTSSGHERRPSSGGCP
;
A
#
# COMPACT_ATOMS: atom_id res chain seq x y z
N MET A 1 10.06 69.78 -15.47
CA MET A 1 11.26 70.11 -16.26
C MET A 1 12.26 68.97 -16.12
N ARG A 2 12.55 68.30 -17.24
CA ARG A 2 13.85 67.75 -17.72
C ARG A 2 14.68 66.91 -16.73
N SER A 3 15.26 65.76 -17.05
CA SER A 3 15.29 64.84 -18.20
C SER A 3 16.32 63.76 -17.80
N SER A 4 16.10 62.50 -18.18
CA SER A 4 17.12 61.43 -18.13
C SER A 4 18.41 61.83 -18.89
N PRO A 5 19.51 61.08 -18.73
CA PRO A 5 19.67 59.96 -19.65
C PRO A 5 20.25 58.67 -19.03
N ILE A 6 19.67 57.61 -19.57
CA ILE A 6 20.15 56.23 -19.69
C ILE A 6 21.62 56.23 -20.17
N SER A 7 22.53 55.74 -19.33
CA SER A 7 23.87 55.34 -19.76
C SER A 7 23.78 53.94 -20.38
N SER A 8 23.94 53.91 -21.70
CA SER A 8 23.77 52.73 -22.54
C SER A 8 24.78 51.62 -22.23
N LEU A 9 24.34 50.37 -22.42
CA LEU A 9 25.10 49.11 -22.45
C LEU A 9 26.36 49.09 -23.35
N GLY A 10 26.68 50.18 -24.07
CA GLY A 10 27.82 50.28 -24.98
C GLY A 10 29.19 50.49 -24.33
N GLU A 11 29.27 50.86 -23.05
CA GLU A 11 30.56 51.12 -22.38
C GLU A 11 31.21 49.87 -21.76
N ILE A 12 30.43 48.82 -21.47
CA ILE A 12 30.94 47.58 -20.89
C ILE A 12 31.68 46.72 -21.94
N CYS A 13 31.32 46.81 -23.22
CA CYS A 13 31.96 46.02 -24.29
C CYS A 13 33.29 46.60 -24.83
N ARG A 14 33.68 47.84 -24.50
CA ARG A 14 34.94 48.44 -25.02
C ARG A 14 36.19 48.10 -24.23
N ARG A 15 36.07 47.63 -22.98
CA ARG A 15 37.24 47.35 -22.12
C ARG A 15 37.92 46.00 -22.37
N ALA A 16 37.41 45.16 -23.27
CA ALA A 16 37.89 43.78 -23.45
C ALA A 16 38.50 43.45 -24.82
N GLY A 17 38.73 44.43 -25.71
CA GLY A 17 39.59 44.26 -26.90
C GLY A 17 39.28 43.06 -27.81
N ARG A 18 38.01 42.67 -28.00
CA ARG A 18 37.62 41.52 -28.84
C ARG A 18 36.42 41.85 -29.74
N THR A 19 36.48 41.36 -30.97
CA THR A 19 35.58 41.66 -32.10
C THR A 19 34.14 41.17 -31.94
N ILE A 20 33.19 41.99 -32.41
CA ILE A 20 31.71 41.98 -32.29
C ILE A 20 30.99 40.79 -33.01
N ARG A 21 31.63 39.64 -33.23
CA ARG A 21 31.00 38.51 -33.96
C ARG A 21 30.71 37.24 -33.16
N ARG A 22 30.87 37.26 -31.83
CA ARG A 22 30.54 36.12 -30.95
C ARG A 22 29.98 36.60 -29.61
N CYS A 23 28.82 37.24 -29.63
CA CYS A 23 27.99 37.49 -28.44
C CYS A 23 26.55 37.13 -28.79
N LEU A 24 26.17 35.87 -28.55
CA LEU A 24 24.86 35.31 -28.20
C LEU A 24 24.88 33.80 -28.55
N PRO A 25 24.29 32.88 -27.75
CA PRO A 25 23.51 33.08 -26.52
C PRO A 25 24.12 32.34 -25.31
N LEU A 26 24.35 33.06 -24.22
CA LEU A 26 24.64 32.50 -22.89
C LEU A 26 23.66 33.18 -21.92
N LEU A 27 22.37 32.90 -22.13
CA LEU A 27 21.29 33.52 -21.36
C LEU A 27 20.01 32.69 -21.47
N TRP A 28 20.09 31.39 -21.16
CA TRP A 28 18.95 30.55 -20.78
C TRP A 28 19.46 29.42 -19.89
N LEU A 29 19.81 29.75 -18.64
CA LEU A 29 19.65 28.80 -17.55
C LEU A 29 18.63 29.45 -16.60
N ALA A 30 17.38 29.55 -17.07
CA ALA A 30 16.28 29.62 -16.15
C ALA A 30 16.31 28.29 -15.41
N ALA A 31 16.72 28.33 -14.13
CA ALA A 31 16.41 27.25 -13.21
C ALA A 31 14.88 27.20 -13.16
N VAL A 32 14.28 26.36 -14.02
CA VAL A 32 12.97 25.83 -13.77
C VAL A 32 13.17 24.95 -12.55
N LEU A 33 13.05 25.56 -11.36
CA LEU A 33 12.62 24.81 -10.19
C LEU A 33 11.23 24.32 -10.58
N ALA A 34 11.17 23.14 -11.21
CA ALA A 34 9.92 22.42 -11.28
C ALA A 34 9.52 22.25 -9.82
N ALA A 35 8.47 22.98 -9.40
CA ALA A 35 7.76 22.64 -8.19
C ALA A 35 7.46 21.15 -8.33
N GLN A 36 8.16 20.33 -7.56
CA GLN A 36 7.80 18.92 -7.45
C GLN A 36 6.31 18.93 -7.08
N PRO A 37 5.44 18.21 -7.81
CA PRO A 37 4.08 18.02 -7.32
C PRO A 37 4.22 17.50 -5.89
N ALA A 38 3.59 18.19 -4.94
CA ALA A 38 3.55 17.74 -3.56
C ALA A 38 3.16 16.26 -3.60
N ALA A 39 4.01 15.41 -3.00
CA ALA A 39 3.74 13.98 -2.90
C ALA A 39 2.28 13.81 -2.47
N ALA A 40 1.56 12.90 -3.14
CA ALA A 40 0.20 12.54 -2.75
C ALA A 40 0.18 12.38 -1.22
N GLY A 41 -0.64 13.20 -0.55
CA GLY A 41 -0.55 13.38 0.90
C GLY A 41 -0.57 12.05 1.62
N GLU A 42 0.41 11.86 2.51
CA GLU A 42 0.46 10.75 3.45
C GLU A 42 -0.89 10.65 4.20
N PRO A 43 -1.37 9.45 4.58
CA PRO A 43 -2.59 9.31 5.35
C PRO A 43 -2.56 10.27 6.55
N CYS A 44 -3.66 11.00 6.80
CA CYS A 44 -3.76 12.15 7.73
C CYS A 44 -3.37 11.88 9.19
N GLY A 45 -2.86 10.70 9.54
CA GLY A 45 -2.81 10.22 10.92
C GLY A 45 -4.18 10.18 11.59
N ALA A 46 -5.25 10.33 10.80
CA ALA A 46 -6.62 10.56 11.21
C ALA A 46 -7.59 10.06 10.15
N ILE A 47 -8.85 9.91 10.54
CA ILE A 47 -9.95 9.48 9.71
C ILE A 47 -10.55 10.70 9.01
N VAL A 48 -10.61 10.67 7.68
CA VAL A 48 -11.34 11.65 6.88
C VAL A 48 -12.61 10.99 6.34
N CYS A 49 -13.75 11.63 6.57
CA CYS A 49 -15.07 11.10 6.24
C CYS A 49 -16.05 12.23 5.87
N ASN A 50 -17.23 11.86 5.40
CA ASN A 50 -18.28 12.79 4.96
C ASN A 50 -17.77 13.80 3.92
N VAL A 51 -16.87 13.39 3.03
CA VAL A 51 -16.33 14.32 2.02
C VAL A 51 -17.42 14.62 0.99
N THR A 52 -17.80 15.89 0.94
CA THR A 52 -18.77 16.46 0.01
C THR A 52 -18.09 17.50 -0.87
N ASP A 53 -18.88 18.27 -1.62
CA ASP A 53 -18.43 19.44 -2.37
C ASP A 53 -18.18 20.67 -1.50
N SER A 54 -18.76 20.73 -0.31
CA SER A 54 -18.71 21.92 0.54
C SER A 54 -18.15 21.66 1.94
N GLY A 55 -17.69 20.44 2.21
CA GLY A 55 -17.14 20.11 3.52
C GLY A 55 -16.67 18.66 3.64
N PHE A 56 -16.03 18.39 4.77
CA PHE A 56 -15.62 17.05 5.21
C PHE A 56 -15.37 17.06 6.72
N VAL A 57 -15.23 15.87 7.29
CA VAL A 57 -14.91 15.66 8.71
C VAL A 57 -13.51 15.09 8.85
N VAL A 58 -12.79 15.55 9.87
CA VAL A 58 -11.54 14.97 10.36
C VAL A 58 -11.76 14.47 11.78
N ALA A 59 -11.60 13.16 11.99
CA ALA A 59 -11.82 12.52 13.27
C ALA A 59 -10.61 11.68 13.69
N TRP A 60 -10.28 11.68 14.98
CA TRP A 60 -9.18 10.88 15.53
C TRP A 60 -9.39 10.60 17.02
N THR A 61 -8.53 9.75 17.57
CA THR A 61 -8.47 9.45 19.00
C THR A 61 -7.09 9.80 19.56
N THR A 62 -7.04 10.10 20.86
CA THR A 62 -5.82 10.42 21.60
C THR A 62 -5.86 9.72 22.95
N ASP A 63 -4.73 9.18 23.39
CA ASP A 63 -4.55 8.67 24.75
C ASP A 63 -3.16 9.11 25.26
N PRO A 64 -3.08 10.01 26.26
CA PRO A 64 -4.17 10.57 27.08
C PRO A 64 -5.08 11.57 26.33
N PRO A 65 -6.23 11.97 26.91
CA PRO A 65 -7.06 13.07 26.42
C PRO A 65 -6.29 14.40 26.31
N VAL A 66 -6.51 15.15 25.24
CA VAL A 66 -5.85 16.44 24.94
C VAL A 66 -6.85 17.46 24.40
N GLU A 67 -6.46 18.74 24.37
CA GLU A 67 -7.15 19.72 23.53
C GLU A 67 -6.87 19.40 22.06
N GLY A 68 -7.89 19.29 21.22
CA GLY A 68 -7.75 18.95 19.79
C GLY A 68 -8.53 19.87 18.87
N HIS A 69 -7.89 20.33 17.79
CA HIS A 69 -8.53 21.09 16.71
C HIS A 69 -7.74 20.91 15.41
N VAL A 70 -8.22 21.49 14.31
CA VAL A 70 -7.48 21.51 13.05
C VAL A 70 -7.20 22.92 12.56
N ARG A 71 -6.04 23.11 11.95
CA ARG A 71 -5.73 24.25 11.10
C ARG A 71 -5.78 23.82 9.64
N TYR A 72 -6.32 24.67 8.78
CA TYR A 72 -6.48 24.33 7.37
C TYR A 72 -6.37 25.53 6.44
N GLY A 73 -6.10 25.24 5.16
CA GLY A 73 -5.93 26.24 4.11
C GLY A 73 -5.89 25.60 2.73
N THR A 74 -5.81 26.42 1.67
CA THR A 74 -5.62 25.94 0.28
C THR A 74 -4.16 25.98 -0.17
N ASP A 75 -3.29 26.55 0.67
CA ASP A 75 -1.84 26.59 0.50
C ASP A 75 -1.22 25.80 1.67
N PRO A 76 -0.42 24.75 1.41
CA PRO A 76 0.20 23.96 2.47
C PRO A 76 1.17 24.78 3.34
N ALA A 77 1.70 25.89 2.83
CA ALA A 77 2.56 26.80 3.59
C ALA A 77 1.77 27.81 4.45
N LEU A 78 0.45 27.89 4.29
CA LEU A 78 -0.41 28.86 4.97
C LEU A 78 -1.75 28.24 5.40
N LEU A 79 -1.77 27.68 6.61
CA LEU A 79 -2.96 27.15 7.27
C LEU A 79 -3.57 28.19 8.20
N ASP A 80 -4.22 29.20 7.64
CA ASP A 80 -4.68 30.40 8.35
C ASP A 80 -6.11 30.30 8.93
N ARG A 81 -6.81 29.18 8.70
CA ARG A 81 -8.14 28.92 9.25
C ARG A 81 -8.06 27.86 10.35
N THR A 82 -9.01 27.93 11.29
CA THR A 82 -9.14 26.99 12.40
C THR A 82 -10.57 26.43 12.42
N ALA A 83 -10.70 25.13 12.65
CA ALA A 83 -11.97 24.49 12.99
C ALA A 83 -11.79 23.69 14.28
N CYS A 84 -12.71 23.89 15.23
CA CYS A 84 -12.70 23.21 16.53
C CYS A 84 -13.50 21.91 16.46
N ASP A 85 -13.39 21.09 17.51
CA ASP A 85 -14.32 19.98 17.71
C ASP A 85 -15.76 20.50 17.71
N VAL A 86 -16.68 19.77 17.09
CA VAL A 86 -18.09 20.19 17.00
C VAL A 86 -18.74 20.36 18.38
N ARG A 87 -18.20 19.69 19.42
CA ARG A 87 -18.65 19.81 20.81
C ARG A 87 -18.18 21.10 21.50
N ASP A 88 -17.20 21.83 20.96
CA ASP A 88 -16.81 23.17 21.45
C ASP A 88 -17.85 24.25 21.07
N GLY A 89 -18.60 24.04 19.97
CA GLY A 89 -19.50 25.07 19.42
C GLY A 89 -18.78 26.25 18.75
N GLY A 90 -17.46 26.13 18.53
CA GLY A 90 -16.60 27.13 17.89
C GLY A 90 -15.46 27.61 18.79
N PRO A 91 -14.66 28.59 18.34
CA PRO A 91 -13.55 29.10 19.13
C PRO A 91 -14.01 29.78 20.45
N PRO A 92 -13.20 29.65 21.53
CA PRO A 92 -11.92 28.95 21.61
C PRO A 92 -12.08 27.42 21.63
N CYS A 93 -11.26 26.70 20.86
CA CYS A 93 -11.26 25.24 20.87
C CYS A 93 -10.62 24.76 22.17
N SER A 94 -11.41 24.33 23.15
CA SER A 94 -10.93 24.11 24.53
C SER A 94 -11.37 22.77 25.12
N LEU A 95 -12.09 21.97 24.34
CA LEU A 95 -12.47 20.61 24.69
C LEU A 95 -11.22 19.74 24.87
N ILE A 96 -11.08 19.18 26.07
CA ILE A 96 -10.11 18.11 26.36
C ILE A 96 -10.86 16.78 26.26
N SER A 97 -10.53 15.95 25.27
CA SER A 97 -11.15 14.63 25.09
C SER A 97 -10.17 13.63 24.48
N GLY A 98 -10.47 12.34 24.66
CA GLY A 98 -9.74 11.24 24.01
C GLY A 98 -10.25 10.92 22.59
N THR A 99 -11.33 11.57 22.16
CA THR A 99 -11.85 11.52 20.79
C THR A 99 -11.98 12.93 20.27
N HIS A 100 -11.79 13.14 18.97
CA HIS A 100 -11.94 14.43 18.31
C HIS A 100 -12.71 14.24 17.01
N TYR A 101 -13.67 15.13 16.76
CA TYR A 101 -14.53 15.12 15.58
C TYR A 101 -14.72 16.57 15.11
N VAL A 102 -13.98 16.92 14.07
CA VAL A 102 -13.90 18.29 13.57
C VAL A 102 -14.54 18.37 12.19
N GLU A 103 -15.60 19.16 12.08
CA GLU A 103 -16.28 19.41 10.81
C GLU A 103 -15.73 20.67 10.14
N LEU A 104 -15.33 20.53 8.88
CA LEU A 104 -14.98 21.65 8.02
C LEU A 104 -16.12 21.84 7.01
N ALA A 105 -16.78 22.99 7.08
CA ALA A 105 -17.90 23.35 6.22
C ALA A 105 -17.61 24.62 5.41
N HIS A 106 -18.52 24.97 4.49
CA HIS A 106 -18.43 26.16 3.63
C HIS A 106 -17.16 26.19 2.75
N LEU A 107 -16.70 25.02 2.34
CA LEU A 107 -15.58 24.85 1.44
C LEU A 107 -16.03 25.00 -0.02
N SER A 108 -15.06 25.24 -0.91
CA SER A 108 -15.30 25.27 -2.36
C SER A 108 -15.29 23.84 -2.92
N PRO A 109 -16.17 23.52 -3.89
CA PRO A 109 -16.13 22.24 -4.61
C PRO A 109 -14.81 22.02 -5.34
N GLU A 110 -14.46 20.75 -5.56
CA GLU A 110 -13.29 20.33 -6.37
C GLU A 110 -11.99 21.05 -5.99
N THR A 111 -11.82 21.35 -4.70
CA THR A 111 -10.72 22.15 -4.17
C THR A 111 -9.93 21.34 -3.15
N THR A 112 -8.61 21.30 -3.31
CA THR A 112 -7.71 20.67 -2.34
C THR A 112 -7.48 21.60 -1.15
N TYR A 113 -7.75 21.08 0.05
CA TYR A 113 -7.44 21.70 1.33
C TYR A 113 -6.35 20.92 2.03
N TYR A 114 -5.40 21.65 2.60
CA TYR A 114 -4.36 21.10 3.46
C TYR A 114 -4.81 21.24 4.91
N VAL A 115 -4.66 20.17 5.69
CA VAL A 115 -5.14 20.09 7.06
C VAL A 115 -4.02 19.60 7.96
N GLN A 116 -3.81 20.33 9.06
CA GLN A 116 -2.90 19.98 10.13
C GLN A 116 -3.70 19.85 11.42
N ARG A 117 -3.63 18.69 12.07
CA ARG A 117 -4.15 18.54 13.43
C ARG A 117 -3.27 19.28 14.41
N MET A 118 -3.90 19.84 15.41
CA MET A 118 -3.26 20.54 16.52
C MET A 118 -3.70 19.86 17.82
N GLU A 119 -2.74 19.48 18.65
CA GLU A 119 -2.97 18.87 19.96
C GLU A 119 -2.24 19.69 21.02
N ASN A 120 -2.97 20.22 22.02
CA ASN A 120 -2.45 21.16 23.01
C ASN A 120 -1.71 22.38 22.40
N GLY A 121 -2.13 22.82 21.22
CA GLY A 121 -1.54 23.94 20.49
C GLY A 121 -0.36 23.61 19.57
N ASP A 122 0.13 22.36 19.58
CA ASP A 122 1.25 21.91 18.76
C ASP A 122 0.78 21.04 17.56
N PRO A 123 1.45 21.09 16.40
CA PRO A 123 1.12 20.21 15.27
C PRO A 123 1.29 18.72 15.60
N ALA A 124 0.25 17.92 15.33
CA ALA A 124 0.24 16.47 15.60
C ALA A 124 0.11 15.65 14.31
N GLY A 125 1.18 14.93 13.93
CA GLY A 125 1.24 14.13 12.70
C GLY A 125 1.44 14.97 11.43
N PRO A 126 1.48 14.34 10.25
CA PRO A 126 1.74 15.03 8.98
C PRO A 126 0.57 15.95 8.59
N THR A 127 0.88 17.01 7.84
CA THR A 127 -0.15 17.77 7.11
C THR A 127 -0.66 16.91 5.96
N CYS A 128 -1.97 16.77 5.82
CA CYS A 128 -2.57 15.99 4.73
C CYS A 128 -3.42 16.84 3.79
N ALA A 129 -3.64 16.33 2.58
CA ALA A 129 -4.44 16.97 1.55
C ALA A 129 -5.78 16.24 1.39
N VAL A 130 -6.88 16.99 1.46
CA VAL A 130 -8.23 16.50 1.22
C VAL A 130 -8.85 17.33 0.10
N THR A 131 -9.31 16.68 -0.96
CA THR A 131 -9.98 17.35 -2.08
C THR A 131 -11.48 17.15 -1.96
N THR A 132 -12.23 18.25 -1.89
CA THR A 132 -13.70 18.21 -1.95
C THR A 132 -14.16 17.67 -3.31
N GLY A 133 -15.32 17.02 -3.34
CA GLY A 133 -15.88 16.49 -4.58
C GLY A 133 -16.62 17.55 -5.41
N PRO A 134 -17.15 17.17 -6.58
CA PRO A 134 -18.11 18.00 -7.32
C PRO A 134 -19.45 18.08 -6.59
N ALA A 135 -20.24 19.12 -6.88
CA ALA A 135 -21.61 19.22 -6.39
C ALA A 135 -22.46 18.09 -7.00
N LEU A 136 -23.12 17.30 -6.14
CA LEU A 136 -24.01 16.21 -6.54
C LEU A 136 -25.44 16.53 -6.11
N ALA A 137 -26.42 16.10 -6.92
CA ALA A 137 -27.81 16.17 -6.49
C ALA A 137 -28.02 15.23 -5.29
N PRO A 138 -28.71 15.68 -4.22
CA PRO A 138 -28.97 14.83 -3.07
C PRO A 138 -29.86 13.65 -3.48
N GLY A 139 -29.50 12.45 -2.99
CA GLY A 139 -30.35 11.28 -3.11
C GLY A 139 -31.58 11.36 -2.22
N LEU A 140 -32.52 10.42 -2.40
CA LEU A 140 -33.55 10.19 -1.39
C LEU A 140 -32.88 9.66 -0.12
N PRO A 141 -33.17 10.20 1.07
CA PRO A 141 -32.50 9.77 2.28
C PRO A 141 -32.83 8.31 2.59
N GLU A 142 -31.80 7.53 2.91
CA GLU A 142 -31.93 6.15 3.37
C GLU A 142 -31.12 5.93 4.63
N THR A 143 -31.79 6.11 5.78
CA THR A 143 -31.11 6.12 7.07
C THR A 143 -30.68 4.72 7.51
N ARG A 144 -29.45 4.62 8.01
CA ARG A 144 -28.91 3.51 8.79
C ARG A 144 -28.58 4.02 10.18
N TYR A 145 -28.99 3.29 11.20
CA TYR A 145 -28.71 3.66 12.58
C TYR A 145 -28.43 2.43 13.43
N GLY A 146 -27.70 2.63 14.52
CA GLY A 146 -27.36 1.60 15.50
C GLY A 146 -26.94 2.24 16.81
N GLN A 147 -26.49 1.42 17.76
CA GLN A 147 -26.03 1.90 19.07
C GLN A 147 -24.59 1.47 19.38
N VAL A 148 -23.89 2.28 20.17
CA VAL A 148 -22.57 1.97 20.72
C VAL A 148 -22.62 2.02 22.25
N PHE A 149 -22.06 0.98 22.86
CA PHE A 149 -21.94 0.83 24.31
C PHE A 149 -20.48 0.79 24.75
N GLU A 150 -20.22 1.24 25.96
CA GLU A 150 -18.97 1.01 26.69
C GLU A 150 -18.77 -0.49 26.99
N PRO A 151 -17.56 -0.95 27.36
CA PRO A 151 -17.27 -2.37 27.60
C PRO A 151 -18.19 -3.08 28.60
N ASP A 152 -18.90 -2.34 29.47
CA ASP A 152 -19.86 -2.88 30.43
C ASP A 152 -21.18 -3.35 29.80
N GLY A 153 -21.44 -2.98 28.54
CA GLY A 153 -22.64 -3.31 27.77
C GLY A 153 -23.92 -2.60 28.23
N GLY A 154 -23.84 -1.74 29.25
CA GLY A 154 -24.98 -1.03 29.82
C GLY A 154 -24.89 0.50 29.71
N THR A 155 -23.68 1.03 29.58
CA THR A 155 -23.41 2.47 29.44
C THR A 155 -23.27 2.85 27.98
N PHE A 156 -23.93 3.92 27.56
CA PHE A 156 -23.80 4.45 26.19
C PHE A 156 -22.43 5.10 26.00
N ALA A 157 -21.77 4.81 24.88
CA ALA A 157 -20.46 5.35 24.54
C ALA A 157 -20.56 6.82 24.06
N THR A 158 -20.82 7.73 24.98
CA THR A 158 -20.90 9.17 24.70
C THR A 158 -19.52 9.72 24.30
N GLY A 159 -19.48 10.60 23.30
CA GLY A 159 -18.25 11.13 22.73
C GLY A 159 -17.57 10.21 21.71
N SER A 160 -18.08 8.99 21.51
CA SER A 160 -17.58 8.11 20.45
C SER A 160 -18.10 8.53 19.08
N PHE A 161 -17.35 8.22 18.02
CA PHE A 161 -17.79 8.42 16.65
C PHE A 161 -17.79 7.10 15.88
N VAL A 162 -18.67 6.99 14.90
CA VAL A 162 -18.83 5.81 14.05
C VAL A 162 -18.42 6.15 12.64
N THR A 163 -17.67 5.26 12.00
CA THR A 163 -17.40 5.28 10.57
C THR A 163 -18.19 4.19 9.88
N TYR A 164 -18.56 4.46 8.62
CA TYR A 164 -19.39 3.61 7.79
C TYR A 164 -18.84 3.57 6.37
N GLU A 165 -18.81 2.39 5.77
CA GLU A 165 -18.61 2.22 4.33
C GLU A 165 -19.48 1.09 3.78
N ILE A 166 -19.86 1.23 2.51
CA ILE A 166 -20.51 0.17 1.73
C ILE A 166 -19.41 -0.59 0.97
N ARG A 167 -19.48 -1.91 1.01
CA ARG A 167 -18.58 -2.85 0.33
C ARG A 167 -19.30 -3.68 -0.72
N ARG A 168 -18.65 -3.83 -1.87
CA ARG A 168 -19.13 -4.56 -3.05
C ARG A 168 -17.94 -5.20 -3.76
N GLY A 169 -17.69 -6.48 -3.49
CA GLY A 169 -16.47 -7.14 -3.96
C GLY A 169 -15.23 -6.39 -3.45
N VAL A 170 -14.31 -6.05 -4.36
CA VAL A 170 -13.13 -5.20 -4.05
C VAL A 170 -13.46 -3.70 -3.96
N GLY A 171 -14.64 -3.29 -4.43
CA GLY A 171 -15.08 -1.91 -4.39
C GLY A 171 -15.58 -1.52 -3.00
N ARG A 172 -15.22 -0.32 -2.55
CA ARG A 172 -15.77 0.30 -1.34
C ARG A 172 -16.14 1.75 -1.59
N SER A 173 -17.10 2.26 -0.83
CA SER A 173 -17.46 3.68 -0.84
C SER A 173 -16.38 4.54 -0.18
N ALA A 174 -16.50 5.87 -0.29
CA ALA A 174 -15.84 6.78 0.64
C ALA A 174 -16.41 6.57 2.05
N LEU A 175 -15.66 6.98 3.08
CA LEU A 175 -16.10 6.87 4.45
C LEU A 175 -17.17 7.92 4.76
N ALA A 176 -18.27 7.48 5.34
CA ALA A 176 -19.20 8.33 6.07
C ALA A 176 -18.95 8.18 7.56
N CYS A 177 -19.34 9.17 8.36
CA CYS A 177 -19.19 9.11 9.81
C CYS A 177 -20.20 9.96 10.55
N ASP A 178 -20.44 9.61 11.81
CA ASP A 178 -21.35 10.31 12.70
C ASP A 178 -20.79 10.33 14.13
N LEU A 179 -21.16 11.35 14.91
CA LEU A 179 -20.69 11.54 16.28
C LEU A 179 -21.84 11.31 17.27
N ILE A 180 -21.60 10.47 18.27
CA ILE A 180 -22.47 10.33 19.43
C ILE A 180 -22.07 11.44 20.41
N ALA A 181 -22.54 12.66 20.17
CA ALA A 181 -22.00 13.86 20.80
C ALA A 181 -22.29 13.96 22.30
N SER A 182 -23.42 13.41 22.75
CA SER A 182 -23.91 13.62 24.10
C SER A 182 -24.70 12.43 24.65
N VAL A 183 -24.94 12.44 25.96
CA VAL A 183 -25.80 11.45 26.64
C VAL A 183 -27.24 11.46 26.11
N ALA A 184 -27.69 12.58 25.51
CA ALA A 184 -29.02 12.69 24.92
C ALA A 184 -29.18 11.82 23.67
N ASP A 185 -28.07 11.47 23.01
CA ASP A 185 -28.07 10.61 21.83
C ASP A 185 -28.27 9.14 22.22
N GLN A 186 -28.17 8.77 23.51
CA GLN A 186 -28.40 7.41 24.01
C GLN A 186 -27.59 6.34 23.23
N GLY A 187 -26.35 6.71 22.86
CA GLY A 187 -25.46 5.85 22.10
C GLY A 187 -25.83 5.67 20.63
N TYR A 188 -26.88 6.32 20.14
CA TYR A 188 -27.31 6.21 18.74
C TYR A 188 -26.41 7.00 17.81
N TRP A 189 -26.03 6.36 16.71
CA TRP A 189 -25.49 6.99 15.52
C TRP A 189 -26.48 6.81 14.37
N SER A 190 -26.48 7.74 13.42
CA SER A 190 -27.38 7.74 12.27
C SER A 190 -26.69 8.31 11.03
N LEU A 191 -26.77 7.59 9.92
CA LEU A 191 -26.10 7.94 8.66
C LEU A 191 -27.05 7.80 7.48
N ASP A 192 -26.87 8.63 6.46
CA ASP A 192 -27.61 8.52 5.20
C ASP A 192 -26.81 7.71 4.17
N ARG A 193 -27.29 6.49 3.90
CA ARG A 193 -26.63 5.53 3.01
C ARG A 193 -26.60 5.99 1.56
N ASN A 194 -27.61 6.73 1.12
CA ASN A 194 -27.75 7.13 -0.28
C ASN A 194 -26.84 8.29 -0.67
N ASN A 195 -26.34 9.03 0.31
CA ASN A 195 -25.44 10.16 0.09
C ASN A 195 -23.95 9.80 0.27
N VAL A 196 -23.64 8.53 0.54
CA VAL A 196 -22.25 8.05 0.56
C VAL A 196 -21.68 8.04 -0.86
N ARG A 197 -20.53 8.68 -1.07
CA ARG A 197 -19.88 8.83 -2.38
C ARG A 197 -18.97 7.66 -2.73
N THR A 198 -18.60 7.54 -4.01
CA THR A 198 -17.46 6.73 -4.43
C THR A 198 -16.15 7.29 -3.87
N ARG A 199 -15.08 6.49 -3.83
CA ARG A 199 -13.77 6.92 -3.28
C ARG A 199 -13.14 8.10 -4.03
N ASP A 200 -13.40 8.19 -5.33
CA ASP A 200 -13.01 9.32 -6.19
C ASP A 200 -13.98 10.51 -6.08
N LEU A 201 -15.01 10.41 -5.23
CA LEU A 201 -16.02 11.43 -4.93
C LEU A 201 -16.89 11.87 -6.10
N SER A 202 -16.69 11.29 -7.29
CA SER A 202 -17.27 11.74 -8.56
C SER A 202 -18.78 11.50 -8.66
N ARG A 203 -19.32 10.59 -7.84
CA ARG A 203 -20.74 10.23 -7.81
C ARG A 203 -21.15 9.61 -6.48
N SER A 204 -22.46 9.46 -6.26
CA SER A 204 -22.99 8.62 -5.19
C SER A 204 -22.63 7.15 -5.45
N PHE A 205 -22.26 6.42 -4.40
CA PHE A 205 -21.92 5.00 -4.50
C PHE A 205 -23.18 4.15 -4.71
N GLY A 206 -24.23 4.44 -3.92
CA GLY A 206 -25.51 3.73 -3.93
C GLY A 206 -25.39 2.28 -3.48
N GLY A 207 -25.98 1.94 -2.33
CA GLY A 207 -26.05 0.55 -1.88
C GLY A 207 -27.12 -0.24 -2.65
N ARG A 208 -26.96 -1.56 -2.70
CA ARG A 208 -27.94 -2.49 -3.29
C ARG A 208 -27.92 -3.83 -2.58
N SER A 209 -28.93 -4.65 -2.83
CA SER A 209 -28.98 -6.00 -2.24
C SER A 209 -27.74 -6.82 -2.61
N GLY A 210 -27.21 -7.56 -1.64
CA GLY A 210 -25.96 -8.31 -1.73
C GLY A 210 -24.70 -7.48 -1.44
N ASP A 211 -24.81 -6.15 -1.29
CA ASP A 211 -23.72 -5.35 -0.72
C ASP A 211 -23.63 -5.61 0.80
N TRP A 212 -22.48 -5.26 1.37
CA TRP A 212 -22.25 -5.31 2.81
C TRP A 212 -21.87 -3.94 3.34
N GLU A 213 -22.10 -3.73 4.62
CA GLU A 213 -21.78 -2.51 5.34
C GLU A 213 -20.72 -2.82 6.39
N ARG A 214 -19.73 -1.96 6.51
CA ARG A 214 -18.80 -1.99 7.62
C ARG A 214 -19.05 -0.81 8.53
N HIS A 215 -19.22 -1.10 9.82
CA HIS A 215 -19.32 -0.09 10.87
C HIS A 215 -18.11 -0.21 11.77
N ARG A 216 -17.49 0.92 12.13
CA ARG A 216 -16.46 0.96 13.18
C ARG A 216 -16.73 2.11 14.14
N ALA A 217 -16.79 1.83 15.43
CA ALA A 217 -16.91 2.83 16.49
C ALA A 217 -15.56 3.08 17.14
N TYR A 218 -15.28 4.34 17.48
CA TYR A 218 -14.05 4.78 18.15
C TYR A 218 -14.42 5.61 19.38
N GLY A 219 -13.93 5.20 20.54
CA GLY A 219 -14.17 5.86 21.82
C GLY A 219 -12.89 6.24 22.55
N GLU A 220 -13.04 6.82 23.74
CA GLU A 220 -11.91 7.26 24.56
C GLU A 220 -11.02 6.09 25.02
N GLY A 221 -9.76 6.39 25.31
CA GLY A 221 -8.76 5.40 25.73
C GLY A 221 -8.40 4.40 24.63
N ALA A 222 -8.38 4.88 23.37
CA ALA A 222 -8.11 4.07 22.18
C ALA A 222 -8.99 2.81 22.07
N ARG A 223 -10.25 2.89 22.53
CA ARG A 223 -11.21 1.81 22.41
C ARG A 223 -11.87 1.86 21.05
N CYS A 224 -12.14 0.70 20.46
CA CYS A 224 -12.97 0.63 19.28
C CYS A 224 -13.76 -0.67 19.22
N ALA A 225 -14.65 -0.72 18.25
CA ALA A 225 -15.44 -1.88 17.89
C ALA A 225 -15.66 -1.87 16.37
N ALA A 226 -15.76 -3.05 15.76
CA ALA A 226 -16.05 -3.18 14.34
C ALA A 226 -17.12 -4.26 14.14
N GLN A 227 -17.90 -4.11 13.07
CA GLN A 227 -18.83 -5.15 12.63
C GLN A 227 -19.06 -5.05 11.12
N ILE A 228 -19.47 -6.17 10.54
CA ILE A 228 -19.89 -6.29 9.16
C ILE A 228 -21.35 -6.73 9.12
N VAL A 229 -22.17 -5.99 8.41
CA VAL A 229 -23.63 -6.16 8.38
C VAL A 229 -24.10 -6.24 6.92
N PRO A 230 -24.98 -7.18 6.54
CA PRO A 230 -25.57 -7.17 5.20
C PRO A 230 -26.31 -5.85 4.94
N TYR A 231 -26.24 -5.32 3.72
CA TYR A 231 -26.93 -4.06 3.37
C TYR A 231 -28.45 -4.14 3.57
N GLU A 232 -29.03 -5.32 3.34
CA GLU A 232 -30.46 -5.60 3.56
C GLU A 232 -30.84 -5.91 5.02
N ALA A 233 -29.89 -5.92 5.95
CA ALA A 233 -30.22 -6.17 7.36
C ALA A 233 -31.09 -5.03 7.93
N PRO A 234 -32.13 -5.34 8.73
CA PRO A 234 -33.05 -4.34 9.25
C PRO A 234 -32.35 -3.34 10.17
N ASN A 235 -32.99 -2.18 10.38
CA ASN A 235 -32.60 -1.26 11.44
C ASN A 235 -33.27 -1.65 12.78
N PRO A 236 -32.65 -1.34 13.94
CA PRO A 236 -31.27 -0.86 14.06
C PRO A 236 -30.26 -1.93 13.63
N ALA A 237 -29.10 -1.50 13.17
CA ALA A 237 -27.93 -2.38 13.05
C ALA A 237 -27.58 -2.97 14.43
N PRO A 238 -26.95 -4.16 14.49
CA PRO A 238 -26.51 -4.72 15.76
C PRO A 238 -25.64 -3.73 16.55
N SER A 239 -25.82 -3.71 17.87
CA SER A 239 -25.07 -2.81 18.74
C SER A 239 -23.59 -3.15 18.76
N MET A 240 -22.73 -2.13 18.81
CA MET A 240 -21.29 -2.29 18.98
C MET A 240 -20.91 -2.11 20.46
N LEU A 241 -20.01 -2.97 20.95
CA LEU A 241 -19.45 -2.89 22.29
C LEU A 241 -17.98 -2.45 22.18
N LEU A 242 -17.65 -1.25 22.67
CA LEU A 242 -16.27 -0.77 22.69
C LEU A 242 -15.41 -1.71 23.54
N GLY A 243 -14.22 -2.02 23.03
CA GLY A 243 -13.23 -2.84 23.72
C GLY A 243 -11.82 -2.43 23.32
N SER A 244 -10.87 -3.35 23.49
CA SER A 244 -9.54 -3.20 22.88
C SER A 244 -9.68 -3.14 21.37
N CYS A 245 -9.00 -2.21 20.71
CA CYS A 245 -8.96 -2.17 19.25
C CYS A 245 -8.27 -3.39 18.67
N PRO A 246 -9.00 -4.35 18.05
CA PRO A 246 -8.34 -5.46 17.38
C PRO A 246 -7.70 -5.00 16.05
N CYS A 247 -8.05 -3.80 15.58
CA CYS A 247 -7.68 -3.31 14.24
C CYS A 247 -6.55 -2.27 14.23
N ASP A 248 -5.88 -1.97 15.36
CA ASP A 248 -4.88 -0.90 15.42
C ASP A 248 -3.64 -1.24 16.27
N PRO A 249 -2.42 -1.17 15.70
CA PRO A 249 -2.11 -1.46 14.30
C PRO A 249 -2.12 -2.99 14.13
N VAL A 250 -2.61 -3.50 13.00
CA VAL A 250 -2.26 -4.87 12.62
C VAL A 250 -0.90 -4.78 11.91
N PRO A 251 0.25 -5.12 12.54
CA PRO A 251 1.43 -5.44 11.78
C PRO A 251 1.16 -6.80 11.13
N VAL A 252 0.43 -6.79 10.02
CA VAL A 252 0.42 -7.93 9.11
C VAL A 252 1.86 -8.03 8.64
N ARG A 253 2.56 -9.11 9.04
CA ARG A 253 3.87 -9.36 8.46
C ARG A 253 3.68 -9.46 6.96
N HIS A 254 4.48 -8.68 6.24
CA HIS A 254 4.45 -8.45 4.79
C HIS A 254 3.77 -9.59 4.03
N PRO A 255 2.63 -9.38 3.35
CA PRO A 255 2.13 -10.34 2.40
C PRO A 255 3.24 -10.56 1.36
N PHE A 256 3.80 -11.75 1.33
CA PHE A 256 4.90 -12.06 0.44
C PHE A 256 4.32 -12.51 -0.90
N VAL A 257 4.51 -11.69 -1.93
CA VAL A 257 4.32 -12.14 -3.31
C VAL A 257 5.36 -13.21 -3.58
N THR A 258 4.91 -14.44 -3.86
CA THR A 258 5.83 -15.58 -3.99
C THR A 258 6.85 -15.38 -5.11
N THR A 259 6.49 -14.62 -6.14
CA THR A 259 7.37 -14.24 -7.23
C THR A 259 7.95 -12.85 -6.98
N ARG A 260 9.25 -12.77 -6.66
CA ARG A 260 9.99 -11.50 -6.63
C ARG A 260 10.16 -10.87 -8.02
N THR A 261 9.95 -11.65 -9.08
CA THR A 261 9.98 -11.18 -10.47
C THR A 261 8.74 -11.65 -11.23
N LEU A 262 8.02 -10.70 -11.82
CA LEU A 262 6.91 -10.94 -12.73
C LEU A 262 7.39 -10.68 -14.17
N ASN A 263 7.54 -11.75 -14.96
CA ASN A 263 7.71 -11.61 -16.41
C ASN A 263 6.33 -11.49 -17.09
N LYS A 264 6.11 -10.41 -17.85
CA LYS A 264 4.90 -10.15 -18.65
C LYS A 264 4.64 -11.20 -19.73
N GLU A 265 5.68 -11.92 -20.17
CA GLU A 265 5.60 -12.88 -21.26
C GLU A 265 5.42 -14.34 -20.75
N SER A 266 5.36 -14.51 -19.43
CA SER A 266 5.12 -15.83 -18.82
C SER A 266 3.68 -16.30 -19.03
N LEU A 267 3.53 -17.54 -19.50
CA LEU A 267 2.25 -18.18 -19.86
C LEU A 267 1.54 -18.89 -18.69
N GLY A 268 1.93 -18.61 -17.45
CA GLY A 268 1.25 -19.18 -16.28
C GLY A 268 -0.21 -18.73 -16.21
N THR A 269 -1.08 -19.57 -15.62
CA THR A 269 -2.50 -19.22 -15.47
C THR A 269 -2.75 -18.26 -14.32
N HIS A 270 -2.02 -18.43 -13.22
CA HIS A 270 -2.19 -17.61 -12.01
C HIS A 270 -0.88 -16.93 -11.59
N LEU A 271 -1.05 -15.85 -10.85
CA LEU A 271 -0.06 -15.35 -9.90
C LEU A 271 -0.47 -15.79 -8.50
N ASP A 272 0.38 -16.58 -7.85
CA ASP A 272 0.15 -17.04 -6.49
C ASP A 272 0.77 -16.06 -5.49
N VAL A 273 -0.02 -15.61 -4.51
CA VAL A 273 0.45 -14.73 -3.46
C VAL A 273 0.23 -15.36 -2.09
N ARG A 274 1.27 -15.37 -1.25
CA ARG A 274 1.19 -15.89 0.11
C ARG A 274 0.86 -14.77 1.07
N VAL A 275 -0.26 -14.92 1.75
CA VAL A 275 -0.72 -14.01 2.81
C VAL A 275 -0.46 -14.67 4.14
N ASP A 276 0.54 -14.16 4.86
CA ASP A 276 0.83 -14.50 6.25
C ASP A 276 0.30 -13.37 7.13
N LEU A 277 -0.67 -13.69 8.00
CA LEU A 277 -1.27 -12.69 8.89
C LEU A 277 -0.52 -12.53 10.22
N GLY A 278 0.56 -13.30 10.43
CA GLY A 278 1.29 -13.34 11.69
C GLY A 278 0.66 -14.30 12.71
N PRO A 279 1.29 -14.43 13.90
CA PRO A 279 0.93 -15.45 14.89
C PRO A 279 -0.43 -15.23 15.55
N ASP A 280 -0.94 -14.00 15.54
CA ASP A 280 -2.19 -13.62 16.21
C ASP A 280 -3.44 -13.92 15.36
N TYR A 281 -3.24 -14.22 14.08
CA TYR A 281 -4.30 -14.45 13.12
C TYR A 281 -4.12 -15.76 12.37
N ARG A 282 -5.23 -16.39 12.03
CA ARG A 282 -5.32 -17.61 11.24
C ARG A 282 -5.91 -17.30 9.88
N PRO A 283 -5.63 -18.11 8.85
CA PRO A 283 -6.32 -18.00 7.56
C PRO A 283 -7.85 -18.04 7.67
N SER A 284 -8.40 -18.71 8.71
CA SER A 284 -9.85 -18.74 8.99
C SER A 284 -10.42 -17.41 9.46
N ASP A 285 -9.57 -16.49 9.90
CA ASP A 285 -9.97 -15.18 10.36
C ASP A 285 -10.17 -14.22 9.19
N ILE A 286 -9.73 -14.58 7.98
CA ILE A 286 -10.05 -13.84 6.75
C ILE A 286 -11.54 -14.03 6.44
N ASP A 287 -12.25 -12.93 6.24
CA ASP A 287 -13.67 -12.95 5.92
C ASP A 287 -13.90 -13.55 4.53
N PRO A 288 -14.55 -14.73 4.43
CA PRO A 288 -14.69 -15.39 3.15
C PRO A 288 -15.66 -14.67 2.19
N ARG A 289 -16.44 -13.70 2.68
CA ARG A 289 -17.44 -12.96 1.90
C ARG A 289 -16.82 -11.88 1.02
N PHE A 290 -15.61 -11.43 1.35
CA PHE A 290 -14.92 -10.38 0.59
C PHE A 290 -13.72 -10.96 -0.16
N PRO A 291 -13.49 -10.50 -1.40
CA PRO A 291 -12.27 -10.83 -2.10
C PRO A 291 -11.06 -10.18 -1.43
N ILE A 292 -9.91 -10.83 -1.57
CA ILE A 292 -8.61 -10.26 -1.20
C ILE A 292 -8.09 -9.51 -2.43
N ALA A 293 -8.05 -8.20 -2.35
CA ALA A 293 -7.68 -7.33 -3.46
C ALA A 293 -6.16 -7.24 -3.63
N LEU A 294 -5.66 -7.34 -4.85
CA LEU A 294 -4.30 -7.01 -5.24
C LEU A 294 -4.28 -5.73 -6.07
N THR A 295 -3.61 -4.69 -5.57
CA THR A 295 -3.32 -3.46 -6.32
C THR A 295 -1.87 -3.47 -6.78
N VAL A 296 -1.63 -3.19 -8.05
CA VAL A 296 -0.28 -3.09 -8.62
C VAL A 296 0.02 -1.66 -9.02
N GLY A 297 1.09 -1.08 -8.48
CA GLY A 297 1.37 0.35 -8.66
C GLY A 297 0.24 1.20 -8.10
N ASP A 298 -0.19 2.18 -8.89
CA ASP A 298 -1.37 3.02 -8.63
C ASP A 298 -2.63 2.52 -9.39
N GLY A 299 -2.63 1.26 -9.82
CA GLY A 299 -3.71 0.67 -10.62
C GLY A 299 -4.99 0.36 -9.84
N ASP A 300 -6.01 -0.10 -10.57
CA ASP A 300 -7.26 -0.56 -9.95
C ASP A 300 -7.05 -1.89 -9.19
N PRO A 301 -7.78 -2.14 -8.09
CA PRO A 301 -7.67 -3.38 -7.35
C PRO A 301 -8.21 -4.59 -8.15
N ILE A 302 -7.43 -5.67 -8.18
CA ILE A 302 -7.73 -6.95 -8.83
C ILE A 302 -8.28 -7.91 -7.78
N PRO A 303 -9.50 -8.46 -7.92
CA PRO A 303 -10.03 -9.48 -7.02
C PRO A 303 -9.26 -10.80 -7.14
N ASP A 304 -9.19 -11.57 -6.06
CA ASP A 304 -8.74 -12.96 -6.13
C ASP A 304 -9.72 -13.83 -6.92
N GLU A 305 -9.18 -14.82 -7.63
CA GLU A 305 -9.95 -15.82 -8.37
C GLU A 305 -10.29 -17.02 -7.47
N SER A 306 -9.32 -17.44 -6.65
CA SER A 306 -9.49 -18.50 -5.66
C SER A 306 -8.45 -18.38 -4.55
N ARG A 307 -8.65 -19.16 -3.49
CA ARG A 307 -7.76 -19.21 -2.34
C ARG A 307 -7.71 -20.62 -1.76
N GLU A 308 -6.58 -20.97 -1.18
CA GLU A 308 -6.39 -22.23 -0.48
C GLU A 308 -5.41 -22.07 0.68
N ILE A 309 -5.49 -22.96 1.67
CA ILE A 309 -4.55 -22.97 2.79
C ILE A 309 -3.50 -24.04 2.51
N ARG A 310 -2.23 -23.63 2.42
CA ARG A 310 -1.07 -24.53 2.28
C ARG A 310 -0.10 -24.26 3.43
N ASP A 311 0.21 -25.29 4.21
CA ASP A 311 1.14 -25.23 5.35
C ASP A 311 0.82 -24.13 6.36
N GLY A 312 -0.47 -23.91 6.63
CA GLY A 312 -0.94 -22.88 7.57
C GLY A 312 -0.90 -21.44 7.02
N VAL A 313 -0.47 -21.25 5.77
CA VAL A 313 -0.46 -19.95 5.08
C VAL A 313 -1.59 -19.91 4.05
N MET A 314 -2.22 -18.75 3.89
CA MET A 314 -3.20 -18.54 2.82
C MET A 314 -2.46 -18.28 1.50
N VAL A 315 -2.75 -19.08 0.48
CA VAL A 315 -2.33 -18.84 -0.91
C VAL A 315 -3.52 -18.27 -1.67
N VAL A 316 -3.33 -17.12 -2.29
CA VAL A 316 -4.33 -16.38 -3.05
C VAL A 316 -3.94 -16.39 -4.52
N HIS A 317 -4.85 -16.81 -5.38
CA HIS A 317 -4.60 -16.93 -6.81
C HIS A 317 -5.24 -15.75 -7.54
N TYR A 318 -4.45 -15.04 -8.34
CA TYR A 318 -4.90 -13.96 -9.20
C TYR A 318 -4.76 -14.34 -10.68
N PRO A 319 -5.68 -13.94 -11.57
CA PRO A 319 -5.56 -14.21 -13.00
C PRO A 319 -4.30 -13.54 -13.54
N ARG A 320 -3.32 -14.34 -13.99
CA ARG A 320 -1.98 -13.83 -14.30
C ARG A 320 -1.99 -12.72 -15.35
N GLN A 321 -2.77 -12.91 -16.41
CA GLN A 321 -2.87 -11.93 -17.51
C GLN A 321 -3.36 -10.57 -17.00
N VAL A 322 -4.35 -10.56 -16.11
CA VAL A 322 -4.90 -9.31 -15.55
C VAL A 322 -3.82 -8.58 -14.73
N VAL A 323 -3.02 -9.33 -13.96
CA VAL A 323 -1.91 -8.75 -13.20
C VAL A 323 -0.79 -8.24 -14.12
N GLN A 324 -0.42 -8.99 -15.16
CA GLN A 324 0.61 -8.58 -16.14
C GLN A 324 0.20 -7.33 -16.93
N ASP A 325 -1.08 -7.23 -17.29
CA ASP A 325 -1.64 -6.06 -17.99
C ASP A 325 -1.60 -4.82 -17.09
N ALA A 326 -1.92 -4.98 -15.79
CA ALA A 326 -1.93 -3.90 -14.81
C ALA A 326 -0.52 -3.46 -14.36
N ALA A 327 0.45 -4.38 -14.34
CA ALA A 327 1.77 -4.12 -13.79
C ALA A 327 2.64 -3.25 -14.73
N PRO A 328 3.10 -2.04 -14.35
CA PRO A 328 4.11 -1.32 -15.13
C PRO A 328 5.46 -2.05 -15.08
N LEU A 329 6.36 -1.78 -16.03
CA LEU A 329 7.74 -2.29 -15.96
C LEU A 329 8.55 -1.53 -14.91
N GLY A 330 9.40 -2.24 -14.17
CA GLY A 330 10.24 -1.63 -13.12
C GLY A 330 10.94 -2.64 -12.22
N GLU A 331 11.94 -2.19 -11.48
CA GLU A 331 12.70 -3.03 -10.55
C GLU A 331 12.00 -3.25 -9.20
N ASP A 332 11.10 -2.34 -8.83
CA ASP A 332 10.45 -2.30 -7.52
C ASP A 332 9.01 -1.78 -7.63
N VAL A 333 8.18 -2.51 -8.38
CA VAL A 333 6.77 -2.16 -8.57
C VAL A 333 6.01 -2.58 -7.31
N PRO A 334 5.27 -1.69 -6.65
CA PRO A 334 4.59 -2.03 -5.40
C PRO A 334 3.36 -2.90 -5.70
N PHE A 335 3.31 -4.07 -5.07
CA PHE A 335 2.17 -4.97 -5.07
C PHE A 335 1.54 -4.90 -3.68
N ARG A 336 0.39 -4.24 -3.59
CA ARG A 336 -0.33 -4.04 -2.34
C ARG A 336 -1.51 -5.00 -2.26
N ILE A 337 -1.56 -5.77 -1.18
CA ILE A 337 -2.69 -6.65 -0.88
C ILE A 337 -3.54 -6.01 0.19
N GLU A 338 -4.85 -6.08 0.02
CA GLU A 338 -5.83 -5.66 1.03
C GLU A 338 -6.93 -6.72 1.17
N GLY A 339 -7.37 -6.97 2.40
CA GLY A 339 -8.52 -7.81 2.66
C GLY A 339 -9.19 -7.44 3.97
N LEU A 340 -10.16 -8.26 4.37
CA LEU A 340 -10.94 -8.07 5.58
C LEU A 340 -10.91 -9.33 6.44
N LEU A 341 -10.85 -9.13 7.74
CA LEU A 341 -11.02 -10.17 8.73
C LEU A 341 -12.49 -10.30 9.15
N VAL A 342 -12.88 -11.44 9.71
CA VAL A 342 -14.26 -11.76 10.15
C VAL A 342 -14.78 -10.82 11.23
N ASP A 343 -13.87 -10.21 12.00
CA ASP A 343 -14.16 -9.19 13.02
C ASP A 343 -14.34 -7.77 12.44
N GLY A 344 -14.14 -7.60 11.12
CA GLY A 344 -14.27 -6.33 10.41
C GLY A 344 -12.98 -5.50 10.32
N CYS A 345 -11.85 -6.01 10.83
CA CYS A 345 -10.56 -5.36 10.66
C CYS A 345 -10.04 -5.47 9.21
N ASP A 346 -9.42 -4.40 8.69
CA ASP A 346 -8.66 -4.49 7.45
C ASP A 346 -7.32 -5.18 7.74
N PHE A 347 -6.84 -5.98 6.79
CA PHE A 347 -5.43 -6.33 6.72
C PHE A 347 -4.89 -5.80 5.40
N ALA A 348 -3.66 -5.30 5.41
CA ALA A 348 -2.99 -4.86 4.20
C ALA A 348 -1.47 -5.04 4.32
N GLY A 349 -0.81 -5.14 3.18
CA GLY A 349 0.63 -4.98 3.11
C GLY A 349 1.11 -4.85 1.68
N THR A 350 2.35 -4.39 1.52
CA THR A 350 2.93 -4.07 0.22
C THR A 350 4.30 -4.71 0.10
N GLU A 351 4.56 -5.30 -1.07
CA GLU A 351 5.85 -5.90 -1.43
C GLU A 351 6.32 -5.33 -2.78
N GLY A 352 7.63 -5.14 -2.90
CA GLY A 352 8.27 -4.75 -4.15
C GLY A 352 8.47 -5.92 -5.10
N VAL A 353 7.97 -5.81 -6.34
CA VAL A 353 8.12 -6.85 -7.36
C VAL A 353 8.83 -6.28 -8.58
N ARG A 354 9.87 -6.97 -9.02
CA ARG A 354 10.53 -6.67 -10.29
C ARG A 354 9.65 -7.10 -11.46
N VAL A 355 9.19 -6.18 -12.29
CA VAL A 355 8.35 -6.47 -13.46
C VAL A 355 9.16 -6.26 -14.72
N ILE A 356 9.33 -7.33 -15.49
CA ILE A 356 10.10 -7.35 -16.74
C ILE A 356 9.21 -7.73 -17.92
N ASP A 357 9.60 -7.26 -19.10
CA ASP A 357 9.01 -7.59 -20.40
C ASP A 357 10.12 -8.17 -21.26
N GLU A 358 10.66 -9.29 -20.76
CA GLU A 358 11.65 -10.06 -21.49
C GLU A 358 10.87 -11.09 -22.29
N GLY A 359 10.43 -10.65 -23.47
CA GLY A 359 9.95 -11.49 -24.54
C GLY A 359 11.02 -12.47 -24.94
N LYS A 360 11.03 -13.60 -24.23
CA LYS A 360 11.43 -14.93 -24.68
C LYS A 360 11.29 -15.89 -23.49
N PRO A 361 11.05 -17.19 -23.74
CA PRO A 361 11.51 -18.24 -22.85
C PRO A 361 13.02 -18.02 -22.57
N HIS A 362 13.68 -18.82 -21.75
CA HIS A 362 15.07 -19.13 -22.11
C HIS A 362 15.06 -19.90 -23.45
N GLU A 363 14.64 -19.27 -24.55
CA GLU A 363 15.20 -19.54 -25.85
C GLU A 363 16.57 -18.89 -25.77
N ASN A 364 17.50 -19.69 -25.28
CA ASN A 364 18.93 -19.55 -25.44
C ASN A 364 19.14 -18.71 -26.69
N ALA A 365 19.57 -17.45 -26.54
CA ALA A 365 19.97 -16.60 -27.67
C ALA A 365 21.27 -17.12 -28.33
N TRP A 366 21.53 -18.42 -28.19
CA TRP A 366 22.40 -19.28 -28.95
C TRP A 366 21.56 -20.04 -29.97
N SER A 367 20.84 -19.33 -30.85
CA SER A 367 20.43 -19.91 -32.11
C SER A 367 21.70 -20.15 -32.95
N GLU A 368 22.36 -21.27 -32.68
CA GLU A 368 23.26 -22.08 -33.54
C GLU A 368 24.22 -22.99 -32.75
N ALA A 369 24.24 -22.96 -31.42
CA ALA A 369 25.01 -23.91 -30.61
C ALA A 369 24.08 -24.89 -29.90
N ASP A 370 24.07 -26.12 -30.40
CA ASP A 370 23.63 -27.39 -29.81
C ASP A 370 23.07 -27.31 -28.35
N PRO A 371 21.77 -27.62 -28.13
CA PRO A 371 21.13 -27.60 -26.80
C PRO A 371 21.72 -28.60 -25.79
N SER A 372 22.72 -29.41 -26.16
CA SER A 372 23.50 -30.24 -25.22
C SER A 372 24.56 -29.48 -24.41
N THR A 373 24.67 -28.14 -24.53
CA THR A 373 25.82 -27.38 -23.99
C THR A 373 25.53 -26.42 -22.83
N ILE A 374 24.28 -26.32 -22.36
CA ILE A 374 23.94 -25.67 -21.08
C ILE A 374 23.47 -26.77 -20.15
N LEU A 375 24.41 -27.30 -19.36
CA LEU A 375 24.16 -28.23 -18.26
C LEU A 375 24.43 -27.44 -16.98
N ASP A 376 23.37 -27.06 -16.27
CA ASP A 376 23.48 -26.55 -14.92
C ASP A 376 23.52 -27.77 -13.99
N ASP A 377 24.73 -28.19 -13.59
CA ASP A 377 24.88 -29.25 -12.59
C ASP A 377 24.65 -28.67 -11.19
N ALA A 378 23.69 -29.23 -10.47
CA ALA A 378 23.50 -28.97 -9.05
C ALA A 378 24.33 -29.99 -8.24
N GLU A 379 25.39 -29.52 -7.60
CA GLU A 379 26.23 -30.34 -6.73
C GLU A 379 25.86 -30.10 -5.26
N ARG A 380 25.75 -31.17 -4.45
CA ARG A 380 25.70 -31.06 -2.98
C ARG A 380 27.10 -31.22 -2.40
N GLY A 381 27.55 -30.26 -1.59
CA GLY A 381 28.88 -30.24 -0.96
C GLY A 381 28.90 -29.71 0.48
N ASP A 382 30.00 -29.92 1.21
CA ASP A 382 30.18 -29.47 2.60
C ASP A 382 30.68 -28.02 2.65
N VAL A 383 29.81 -27.11 3.11
CA VAL A 383 30.11 -25.66 3.13
C VAL A 383 31.20 -25.30 4.14
N ASN A 384 31.44 -26.15 5.14
CA ASN A 384 32.45 -25.87 6.17
C ASN A 384 33.88 -26.03 5.64
N ARG A 385 34.03 -26.52 4.40
CA ARG A 385 35.32 -26.66 3.71
C ARG A 385 35.63 -25.48 2.79
N LEU A 386 34.73 -24.51 2.70
CA LEU A 386 34.99 -23.25 2.01
C LEU A 386 35.88 -22.35 2.87
N GLY A 387 36.97 -21.86 2.28
CA GLY A 387 37.82 -20.84 2.91
C GLY A 387 37.14 -19.47 2.92
N GLU A 388 37.71 -18.54 3.68
CA GLU A 388 37.31 -17.13 3.64
C GLU A 388 37.50 -16.59 2.21
N GLY A 389 36.38 -16.29 1.52
CA GLY A 389 36.36 -15.89 0.11
C GLY A 389 35.54 -16.81 -0.80
N GLY A 390 35.05 -17.95 -0.29
CA GLY A 390 34.24 -18.89 -1.07
C GLY A 390 35.06 -19.89 -1.89
N ASP A 391 36.39 -19.82 -1.81
CA ASP A 391 37.29 -20.79 -2.42
C ASP A 391 37.52 -21.97 -1.46
N GLY A 392 37.21 -23.20 -1.89
CA GLY A 392 37.46 -24.39 -1.09
C GLY A 392 37.09 -25.69 -1.78
N ASP A 393 37.61 -26.80 -1.25
CA ASP A 393 37.28 -28.14 -1.71
C ASP A 393 36.04 -28.65 -0.96
N LEU A 394 34.91 -28.70 -1.66
CA LEU A 394 33.62 -29.13 -1.13
C LEU A 394 33.58 -30.60 -0.69
N GLY A 395 34.66 -31.37 -0.92
CA GLY A 395 34.72 -32.80 -0.65
C GLY A 395 34.01 -33.62 -1.74
N PRO A 396 33.67 -34.88 -1.47
CA PRO A 396 32.91 -35.70 -2.41
C PRO A 396 31.55 -35.05 -2.69
N THR A 397 31.35 -34.54 -3.90
CA THR A 397 30.06 -33.99 -4.32
C THR A 397 29.15 -35.10 -4.84
N VAL A 398 27.86 -34.98 -4.55
CA VAL A 398 26.84 -35.89 -5.07
C VAL A 398 26.06 -35.15 -6.16
N CYS A 399 26.05 -35.72 -7.37
CA CYS A 399 25.19 -35.26 -8.45
C CYS A 399 23.73 -35.49 -8.06
N LEU A 400 22.91 -34.46 -8.26
CA LEU A 400 21.47 -34.60 -8.18
C LEU A 400 20.92 -34.84 -9.60
N PRO A 401 19.86 -35.64 -9.77
CA PRO A 401 19.30 -35.94 -11.10
C PRO A 401 18.77 -34.67 -11.81
N ASP A 402 18.98 -34.55 -13.13
CA ASP A 402 18.64 -33.41 -14.00
C ASP A 402 17.42 -32.58 -13.52
N TYR A 403 17.69 -31.38 -13.01
CA TYR A 403 16.66 -30.40 -12.59
C TYR A 403 16.37 -29.44 -13.75
N LEU A 404 15.48 -29.83 -14.65
CA LEU A 404 15.00 -28.93 -15.70
C LEU A 404 14.11 -27.81 -15.11
N SER A 405 14.73 -26.63 -14.94
CA SER A 405 14.25 -25.23 -15.02
C SER A 405 12.89 -24.77 -14.44
N ASN A 406 12.05 -25.62 -13.85
CA ASN A 406 10.68 -25.24 -13.46
C ASN A 406 10.39 -25.38 -11.96
N TYR A 407 11.42 -25.46 -11.10
CA TYR A 407 11.24 -25.65 -9.67
C TYR A 407 11.25 -24.33 -8.88
N SER A 408 10.27 -24.16 -7.98
CA SER A 408 10.34 -23.21 -6.87
C SER A 408 10.83 -23.96 -5.63
N PHE A 409 11.86 -23.45 -4.97
CA PHE A 409 12.36 -24.06 -3.74
C PHE A 409 11.34 -23.89 -2.62
N THR A 410 10.60 -24.96 -2.29
CA THR A 410 9.84 -25.08 -1.04
C THR A 410 10.76 -25.66 0.03
N ILE A 411 10.94 -24.94 1.13
CA ILE A 411 11.99 -25.17 2.12
C ILE A 411 11.86 -26.41 3.03
N ASP A 412 10.80 -27.23 2.97
CA ASP A 412 10.58 -28.19 4.08
C ASP A 412 10.04 -29.59 3.73
N SER A 413 9.97 -29.99 2.46
CA SER A 413 9.55 -31.37 2.15
C SER A 413 10.27 -32.07 1.00
N ASP A 414 11.31 -31.45 0.43
CA ASP A 414 12.17 -32.16 -0.51
C ASP A 414 13.11 -33.09 0.28
N PRO A 415 13.06 -34.44 0.08
CA PRO A 415 13.99 -35.38 0.70
C PRO A 415 15.47 -35.06 0.40
N ASP A 416 15.73 -34.18 -0.56
CA ASP A 416 17.05 -33.71 -0.94
C ASP A 416 17.44 -32.32 -0.40
N THR A 417 16.67 -31.74 0.52
CA THR A 417 17.10 -30.51 1.21
C THR A 417 18.39 -30.78 2.02
N PRO A 418 19.49 -30.04 1.79
CA PRO A 418 20.75 -30.33 2.47
C PRO A 418 20.62 -30.06 3.97
N GLY A 419 21.11 -31.01 4.78
CA GLY A 419 21.19 -30.82 6.23
C GLY A 419 22.16 -29.70 6.62
N ALA A 420 22.11 -29.30 7.90
CA ALA A 420 23.00 -28.26 8.43
C ALA A 420 24.48 -28.58 8.14
N GLY A 421 25.18 -27.65 7.49
CA GLY A 421 26.57 -27.83 7.06
C GLY A 421 26.73 -28.30 5.61
N SER A 422 25.67 -28.37 4.82
CA SER A 422 25.75 -28.61 3.37
C SER A 422 24.94 -27.57 2.60
N ALA A 423 25.33 -27.28 1.36
CA ALA A 423 24.57 -26.43 0.45
C ALA A 423 24.56 -27.01 -0.97
N PHE A 424 23.63 -26.52 -1.78
CA PHE A 424 23.65 -26.71 -3.23
C PHE A 424 24.50 -25.65 -3.88
N PHE A 425 25.28 -26.06 -4.88
CA PHE A 425 26.10 -25.17 -5.70
C PHE A 425 25.67 -25.30 -7.16
N TYR A 426 25.48 -24.17 -7.81
CA TYR A 426 25.26 -24.08 -9.25
C TYR A 426 26.56 -23.66 -9.92
N LEU A 427 27.04 -24.48 -10.85
CA LEU A 427 28.22 -24.16 -11.63
C LEU A 427 27.84 -23.32 -12.85
N TYR A 428 28.11 -22.02 -12.78
CA TYR A 428 27.95 -21.15 -13.94
C TYR A 428 29.19 -21.16 -14.82
N ARG A 429 28.97 -21.35 -16.12
CA ARG A 429 30.03 -21.26 -17.12
C ARG A 429 30.41 -19.80 -17.36
N PHE A 430 31.61 -19.41 -16.95
CA PHE A 430 32.10 -18.04 -17.14
C PHE A 430 32.99 -17.94 -18.39
N CYS A 431 32.57 -17.11 -19.33
CA CYS A 431 33.33 -16.77 -20.54
C CYS A 431 33.78 -15.31 -20.40
N GLY A 432 34.99 -15.08 -19.89
CA GLY A 432 35.55 -13.75 -19.65
C GLY A 432 35.96 -13.00 -20.94
N GLY A 433 35.05 -12.87 -21.90
CA GLY A 433 35.29 -12.22 -23.19
C GLY A 433 36.23 -12.99 -24.14
N THR A 434 36.57 -14.24 -23.81
CA THR A 434 37.36 -15.14 -24.68
C THR A 434 36.47 -16.24 -25.25
N PRO A 435 36.83 -16.84 -26.40
CA PRO A 435 36.12 -17.98 -26.99
C PRO A 435 36.26 -19.28 -26.16
N VAL A 436 37.02 -19.26 -25.07
CA VAL A 436 37.23 -20.41 -24.18
C VAL A 436 36.51 -20.14 -22.87
N CYS A 437 35.34 -20.76 -22.72
CA CYS A 437 34.53 -20.69 -21.53
C CYS A 437 35.00 -21.73 -20.50
N SER A 438 35.17 -21.31 -19.23
CA SER A 438 35.59 -22.19 -18.14
C SER A 438 34.44 -22.45 -17.15
N LEU A 439 34.36 -23.66 -16.62
CA LEU A 439 33.48 -24.04 -15.50
C LEU A 439 34.21 -23.98 -14.15
N GLY A 440 35.43 -23.43 -14.14
CA GLY A 440 36.36 -23.52 -13.02
C GLY A 440 37.23 -24.78 -13.11
N GLN A 441 38.36 -24.75 -12.40
CA GLN A 441 39.29 -25.88 -12.33
C GLN A 441 39.06 -26.67 -11.04
N THR A 442 39.36 -27.97 -11.09
CA THR A 442 39.50 -28.81 -9.89
C THR A 442 40.73 -28.37 -9.08
N SER A 443 40.85 -28.84 -7.84
CA SER A 443 42.05 -28.65 -7.01
C SER A 443 43.33 -29.23 -7.64
N SER A 444 43.20 -30.11 -8.63
CA SER A 444 44.30 -30.64 -9.45
C SER A 444 44.60 -29.81 -10.72
N GLY A 445 43.97 -28.63 -10.88
CA GLY A 445 44.20 -27.73 -12.01
C GLY A 445 43.59 -28.19 -13.33
N HIS A 446 42.66 -29.15 -13.29
CA HIS A 446 41.98 -29.65 -14.48
C HIS A 446 40.66 -28.91 -14.67
N GLU A 447 40.37 -28.48 -15.90
CA GLU A 447 39.09 -27.88 -16.24
C GLU A 447 37.95 -28.85 -15.92
N ARG A 448 36.95 -28.40 -15.13
CA ARG A 448 35.75 -29.19 -14.89
C ARG A 448 35.04 -29.40 -16.23
N ARG A 449 34.66 -30.64 -16.53
CA ARG A 449 33.94 -31.00 -17.76
C ARG A 449 32.49 -31.32 -17.37
N PRO A 450 31.48 -30.72 -18.02
CA PRO A 450 30.11 -31.13 -17.78
C PRO A 450 29.95 -32.51 -18.43
N SER A 451 29.52 -33.51 -17.66
CA SER A 451 29.14 -34.81 -18.21
C SER A 451 27.61 -34.86 -18.29
N SER A 452 27.05 -35.41 -19.37
CA SER A 452 25.60 -35.51 -19.58
C SER A 452 24.96 -36.60 -18.69
N GLY A 453 25.30 -36.62 -17.40
CA GLY A 453 24.83 -37.57 -16.40
C GLY A 453 25.92 -38.49 -15.86
N GLY A 454 26.51 -38.10 -14.72
CA GLY A 454 26.97 -39.03 -13.69
C GLY A 454 28.33 -38.71 -13.07
N CYS A 455 28.42 -37.66 -12.24
CA CYS A 455 29.59 -37.21 -11.44
C CYS A 455 30.56 -38.36 -11.16
N PRO A 456 31.67 -38.52 -11.89
CA PRO A 456 32.55 -37.56 -12.58
C PRO A 456 32.13 -36.94 -13.92
#